data_AF-A0A495L1G3-F1
#
_entry.id   AF-A0A495L1G3-F1
#
_cell.length_a   1.000
_cell.length_b   1.000
_cell.length_c   1.000
_cell.angle_alpha   90.00
_cell.angle_beta   90.00
_cell.angle_gamma   90.00
#
_symmetry.space_group_name_H-M   'P 1'
#
loop_
_entity.id
_entity.type
_entity.pdbx_description
1 polymer ?
#
loop_
_entity_poly.entity_id
_entity_poly.type
_entity_poly.pdbx_seq_one_letter_code
_entity_poly.pdbx_strand_id
1 'polypeptide(L)'
;MKRTICDIRELPSLAALKAWARKKHVAVEYLGRSLRDEPVYGARCGVVTRVARGRREGPSRVVWAWESPLERLSHGDLGEWGNHLNRKGCRP
;
A
#
# COMPACT_ATOMS: atom_id res chain seq x y z
N MET A 1 14.37 -25.42 1.29
CA MET A 1 13.49 -24.78 2.31
C MET A 1 12.93 -23.47 1.73
N LYS A 2 11.61 -23.24 1.74
CA LYS A 2 11.02 -21.94 1.34
C LYS A 2 11.03 -20.99 2.55
N ARG A 3 11.63 -19.81 2.40
CA ARG A 3 11.63 -18.74 3.41
C ARG A 3 10.49 -17.76 3.11
N THR A 4 9.54 -17.62 4.03
CA THR A 4 8.50 -16.58 3.92
C THR A 4 9.13 -15.21 4.16
N ILE A 5 9.12 -14.35 3.14
CA ILE A 5 9.63 -12.98 3.24
C ILE A 5 8.51 -12.01 3.69
N CYS A 6 7.26 -12.31 3.31
CA CYS A 6 6.07 -11.60 3.79
C CYS A 6 4.84 -12.52 3.83
N ASP A 7 3.98 -12.31 4.82
CA ASP A 7 2.64 -12.89 4.93
C ASP A 7 1.65 -11.77 5.23
N ILE A 8 0.95 -11.30 4.20
CA ILE A 8 -0.04 -10.24 4.31
C ILE A 8 -1.42 -10.88 4.20
N ARG A 9 -2.29 -10.64 5.19
CA ARG A 9 -3.68 -11.12 5.15
C ARG A 9 -4.64 -10.07 5.66
N GLU A 10 -5.79 -10.00 5.01
CA GLU A 10 -6.92 -9.18 5.46
C GLU A 10 -7.71 -9.91 6.55
N LEU A 11 -8.11 -9.16 7.57
CA LEU A 11 -9.01 -9.58 8.64
C LEU A 11 -10.41 -8.99 8.40
N PRO A 12 -11.48 -9.65 8.88
CA PRO A 12 -12.84 -9.27 8.55
C PRO A 12 -13.28 -7.90 9.10
N SER A 13 -12.56 -7.35 10.09
CA SER A 13 -12.89 -6.06 10.67
C SER A 13 -11.71 -5.39 11.38
N LEU A 14 -11.81 -4.07 11.55
CA LEU A 14 -10.86 -3.29 12.38
C LEU A 14 -10.81 -3.77 13.84
N ALA A 15 -11.93 -4.28 14.37
CA ALA A 15 -11.96 -4.88 15.72
C ALA A 15 -11.11 -6.16 15.79
N ALA A 16 -11.20 -7.03 14.79
CA ALA A 16 -10.36 -8.23 14.69
C ALA A 16 -8.87 -7.86 14.56
N LEU A 17 -8.56 -6.81 13.81
CA LEU A 17 -7.19 -6.28 13.70
C LEU A 17 -6.67 -5.75 15.04
N LYS A 18 -7.46 -4.94 15.76
CA LYS A 18 -7.09 -4.43 17.09
C LYS A 18 -6.86 -5.56 18.09
N ALA A 19 -7.72 -6.59 18.08
CA ALA A 19 -7.55 -7.76 18.95
C ALA A 19 -6.26 -8.53 18.63
N TRP A 20 -5.97 -8.74 17.34
CA TRP A 20 -4.72 -9.38 16.91
C TRP A 20 -3.49 -8.56 17.31
N ALA A 21 -3.52 -7.25 17.07
CA ALA A 21 -2.42 -6.33 17.39
C ALA A 21 -2.14 -6.28 18.89
N ARG A 22 -3.19 -6.23 19.72
CA ARG A 22 -3.08 -6.34 21.18
C ARG A 22 -2.42 -7.64 21.62
N LYS A 23 -2.84 -8.79 21.06
CA LYS A 23 -2.23 -10.11 21.36
C LYS A 23 -0.76 -10.19 20.96
N LYS A 24 -0.35 -9.41 19.94
CA LYS A 24 1.03 -9.37 19.44
C LYS A 24 1.86 -8.22 20.02
N HIS A 25 1.28 -7.38 20.86
CA HIS A 25 1.93 -6.19 21.42
C HIS A 25 2.48 -5.24 20.34
N VAL A 26 1.73 -5.04 19.26
CA VAL A 26 2.08 -4.14 18.15
C VAL A 26 1.01 -3.07 17.95
N ALA A 27 1.40 -1.92 17.40
CA ALA A 27 0.47 -0.83 17.11
C ALA A 27 -0.36 -1.09 15.85
N VAL A 28 -1.55 -0.49 15.79
CA VAL A 28 -2.36 -0.40 14.58
C VAL A 28 -2.16 0.97 13.95
N GLU A 29 -1.79 0.99 12.67
CA GLU A 29 -1.48 2.20 11.91
C GLU A 29 -2.47 2.38 10.76
N TYR A 30 -2.68 3.63 10.37
CA TYR A 30 -3.44 3.97 9.17
C TYR A 30 -2.52 3.86 7.95
N LEU A 31 -2.87 3.00 6.99
CA LEU A 31 -2.07 2.73 5.79
C LEU A 31 -2.53 3.53 4.57
N GLY A 32 -3.66 4.24 4.68
CA GLY A 32 -4.22 4.99 3.57
C GLY A 32 -5.61 4.52 3.17
N ARG A 33 -5.97 4.74 1.91
CA ARG A 33 -7.26 4.35 1.34
C ARG A 33 -7.06 3.23 0.31
N SER A 34 -8.05 2.36 0.19
CA SER A 34 -8.10 1.36 -0.87
C SER A 34 -8.40 2.02 -2.22
N LEU A 35 -8.30 1.27 -3.31
CA LEU A 35 -8.74 1.71 -4.64
C LEU A 35 -10.24 2.07 -4.70
N ARG A 36 -11.03 1.59 -3.73
CA ARG A 36 -12.45 1.92 -3.57
C ARG A 36 -12.68 3.03 -2.54
N ASP A 37 -11.63 3.77 -2.22
CA ASP A 37 -11.67 4.90 -1.29
C ASP A 37 -11.99 4.50 0.17
N GLU A 38 -11.82 3.22 0.53
CA GLU A 38 -12.08 2.70 1.88
C GLU A 38 -10.84 2.85 2.78
N PRO A 39 -10.95 3.36 4.02
CA PRO A 39 -9.83 3.42 4.96
C PRO A 39 -9.24 2.04 5.27
N VAL A 40 -7.91 1.91 5.12
CA VAL A 40 -7.16 0.69 5.43
C VAL A 40 -6.26 0.93 6.63
N TYR A 41 -6.31 0.00 7.56
CA TYR A 41 -5.45 -0.05 8.74
C TYR A 41 -4.61 -1.32 8.70
N GLY A 42 -3.43 -1.28 9.32
CA GLY A 42 -2.53 -2.43 9.39
C GLY A 42 -1.76 -2.51 10.68
N ALA A 43 -1.27 -3.71 10.96
CA ALA A 43 -0.35 -3.99 12.05
C ALA A 43 0.65 -5.07 11.61
N ARG A 44 1.91 -4.93 12.05
CA ARG A 44 3.02 -5.80 11.61
C ARG A 44 3.75 -6.41 12.79
N CYS A 45 4.03 -7.72 12.69
CA CYS A 45 4.84 -8.47 13.63
C CYS A 45 5.83 -9.34 12.83
N GLY A 46 7.06 -8.87 12.66
CA GLY A 46 8.06 -9.53 11.82
C GLY A 46 7.66 -9.56 10.33
N VAL A 47 7.56 -10.77 9.76
CA VAL A 47 7.13 -10.99 8.35
C VAL A 47 5.60 -11.01 8.20
N VAL A 48 4.86 -11.04 9.31
CA VAL A 48 3.40 -11.15 9.32
C VAL A 48 2.79 -9.76 9.38
N THR A 49 2.00 -9.41 8.37
CA THR A 49 1.19 -8.20 8.32
C THR A 49 -0.28 -8.60 8.30
N ARG A 50 -1.08 -7.94 9.14
CA ARG A 50 -2.53 -8.04 9.07
C ARG A 50 -3.10 -6.68 8.75
N VAL A 51 -4.10 -6.66 7.87
CA VAL A 51 -4.79 -5.45 7.46
C VAL A 51 -6.28 -5.61 7.67
N ALA A 52 -6.99 -4.51 7.84
CA ALA A 52 -8.44 -4.50 7.86
C ALA A 52 -8.96 -3.16 7.34
N ARG A 53 -10.10 -3.22 6.66
CA ARG A 53 -10.86 -2.01 6.33
C ARG A 53 -11.62 -1.53 7.55
N GLY A 54 -11.83 -0.22 7.62
CA GLY A 54 -12.59 0.42 8.70
C GLY A 54 -13.27 1.68 8.23
N ARG A 55 -14.03 2.30 9.14
CA ARG A 55 -14.48 3.68 8.97
C ARG A 55 -13.46 4.59 9.66
N ARG A 56 -12.99 5.61 8.95
CA ARG A 56 -12.18 6.68 9.54
C ARG A 56 -13.11 7.82 9.92
N GLU A 57 -13.06 8.25 11.17
CA GLU A 57 -13.63 9.53 11.60
C GLU A 57 -12.54 10.61 11.42
N GLY A 58 -12.91 11.74 10.83
CA GLY A 58 -12.01 12.89 10.62
C GLY A 58 -11.61 13.14 9.15
N PRO A 59 -11.13 14.35 8.83
CA PRO A 59 -10.91 14.79 7.47
C PRO A 59 -9.82 13.95 6.79
N SER A 60 -10.15 13.41 5.63
CA SER A 60 -9.20 12.74 4.76
C SER A 60 -8.65 13.73 3.75
N ARG A 61 -7.40 14.14 3.93
CA ARG A 61 -6.60 14.68 2.84
C ARG A 61 -5.29 13.93 2.82
N VAL A 62 -5.29 12.80 2.14
CA VAL A 62 -4.04 12.27 1.56
C VAL A 62 -4.21 12.45 0.07
N VAL A 63 -3.55 13.47 -0.48
CA VAL A 63 -3.42 13.62 -1.93
C VAL A 63 -2.42 12.54 -2.33
N TRP A 64 -2.91 11.49 -2.98
CA TRP A 64 -2.05 10.47 -3.58
C TRP A 64 -1.44 11.06 -4.85
N ALA A 65 -0.31 11.76 -4.71
CA ALA A 65 0.58 12.06 -5.82
C ALA A 65 1.66 10.99 -5.83
N TRP A 66 1.34 9.80 -6.34
CA TRP A 66 2.40 8.89 -6.76
C TRP A 66 2.97 9.47 -8.05
N GLU A 67 4.19 9.97 -7.98
CA GLU A 67 4.96 10.38 -9.15
C GLU A 67 5.96 9.27 -9.43
N SER A 68 5.97 8.77 -10.67
CA SER A 68 6.98 7.82 -11.08
C SER A 68 8.33 8.54 -11.16
N PRO A 69 9.43 7.97 -10.62
CA PRO A 69 10.77 8.47 -10.91
C PRO A 69 11.06 8.54 -12.43
N LEU A 70 10.36 7.72 -13.23
CA LEU A 70 10.47 7.71 -14.68
C LEU A 70 9.74 8.86 -15.38
N GLU A 71 8.77 9.50 -14.72
CA GLU A 71 8.06 10.67 -15.28
C GLU A 71 8.94 11.92 -15.34
N ARG A 72 10.08 11.91 -14.63
CA ARG A 72 11.06 13.01 -14.61
C ARG A 72 12.28 12.77 -15.50
N LEU A 73 12.39 11.58 -16.11
CA LEU A 73 13.49 11.27 -17.01
C LEU A 73 13.20 11.86 -18.38
N SER A 74 14.14 12.66 -18.90
CA SER A 74 14.07 13.13 -20.28
C SER A 74 14.40 11.99 -21.24
N HIS A 75 13.99 12.08 -22.51
CA HIS A 75 14.30 11.04 -23.50
C HIS A 75 15.82 10.78 -23.65
N GLY A 76 16.66 11.77 -23.34
CA GLY A 76 18.12 11.62 -23.33
C GLY A 76 18.64 10.76 -22.18
N ASP A 77 17.94 10.70 -21.05
CA ASP A 77 18.36 9.95 -19.85
C ASP A 77 18.06 8.45 -19.95
N LEU A 78 17.16 8.05 -20.87
CA LEU A 78 16.69 6.67 -21.04
C LEU A 78 17.52 5.86 -22.06
N GLY A 79 18.50 6.47 -22.74
CA GLY A 79 19.33 5.82 -23.75
C GLY A 79 18.52 5.06 -24.81
N GLU A 80 19.02 3.91 -25.27
CA GLU A 80 18.34 3.07 -26.28
C GLU A 80 16.99 2.49 -25.81
N TRP A 81 16.66 2.58 -24.53
CA TRP A 81 15.41 2.05 -23.94
C TRP A 81 14.24 3.03 -24.02
N GLY A 82 14.48 4.31 -24.36
CA GLY A 82 13.44 5.35 -24.43
C GLY A 82 12.29 5.00 -25.39
N ASN A 83 12.56 4.24 -26.45
CA ASN A 83 11.57 3.85 -27.45
C ASN A 83 10.63 2.72 -27.00
N HIS A 84 10.98 1.95 -25.96
CA HIS A 84 10.18 0.79 -25.52
C HIS A 84 9.07 1.14 -24.53
N LEU A 85 9.19 2.26 -23.80
CA LEU A 85 8.20 2.67 -22.78
C LEU A 85 6.97 3.35 -23.39
N ASN A 86 7.03 3.80 -24.65
CA ASN A 86 5.95 4.55 -25.29
C ASN A 86 4.83 3.68 -25.90
N ARG A 87 4.89 2.35 -25.78
CA ARG A 87 3.97 1.46 -26.51
C ARG A 87 2.72 1.01 -25.77
N LYS A 88 2.55 1.36 -24.49
CA LYS A 88 1.31 1.10 -23.76
C LYS A 88 0.82 2.37 -23.11
N GLY A 89 -0.02 3.10 -23.85
CA GLY A 89 -0.80 4.20 -23.32
C GLY A 89 -1.62 3.73 -22.13
N CYS A 90 -1.19 4.12 -20.94
CA CYS A 90 -2.09 4.33 -19.83
C CYS A 90 -2.58 5.78 -19.94
N ARG A 91 -3.70 5.98 -20.61
CA ARG A 91 -4.54 7.17 -20.38
C ARG A 91 -5.53 6.85 -19.24
N PRO A 92 -5.95 7.85 -18.46
CA PRO A 92 -6.96 7.71 -17.42
C PRO A 92 -8.30 7.22 -17.97
#